data_AF-A0A817KUS3-F1
#
_entry.id   AF-A0A817KUS3-F1
#
_cell.length_a   1.000
_cell.length_b   1.000
_cell.length_c   1.000
_cell.angle_alpha   90.00
_cell.angle_beta   90.00
_cell.angle_gamma   90.00
#
_symmetry.space_group_name_H-M   'P 1'
#
loop_
_entity.id
_entity.type
_entity.pdbx_description
1 polymer ?
#
loop_
_entity_poly.entity_id
_entity_poly.type
_entity_poly.pdbx_seq_one_letter_code
_entity_poly.pdbx_strand_id
1 'polypeptide(L)'
;MNMYKFLLLLLFVNAKVIDASICLTRFVPDQIRLTFAGKNGVSVGWHSYACPFIIVSPYLIPTVFYGFSPTALTFTSINQKSYVYNTQNIFKTSWFYNVELLNLQPSTVYYYKIAASNYVSASNILSFISPPTLGDQSRAVNIATDGDLSVDGLIGALTNGVCLFEQALKALQKILPSVDFFLHHGDICYADDSPLLLFGKDYEETMDYCQMAMMNITSTRFYMITVLTYSKITNKS
;
A
#
# COMPACT_ATOMS: atom_id res chain seq x y z
N MET A 1 14.20 58.95 -3.11
CA MET A 1 13.61 58.21 -4.25
C MET A 1 13.69 56.75 -3.87
N ASN A 2 12.57 56.20 -3.41
CA ASN A 2 12.54 55.34 -2.23
C ASN A 2 12.50 53.84 -2.55
N MET A 3 13.43 53.13 -1.91
CA MET A 3 13.67 51.68 -1.84
C MET A 3 12.50 50.85 -1.27
N TYR A 4 11.31 51.45 -1.12
CA TYR A 4 10.10 50.79 -0.59
C TYR A 4 9.14 50.29 -1.68
N LYS A 5 9.34 50.67 -2.95
CA LYS A 5 8.51 50.16 -4.07
C LYS A 5 8.96 48.82 -4.63
N PHE A 6 10.18 48.37 -4.34
CA PHE A 6 10.68 47.06 -4.81
C PHE A 6 10.29 45.90 -3.87
N LEU A 7 9.98 46.21 -2.60
CA LEU A 7 9.60 45.20 -1.60
C LEU A 7 8.11 44.81 -1.66
N LEU A 8 7.25 45.62 -2.29
CA LEU A 8 5.83 45.29 -2.46
C LEU A 8 5.54 44.44 -3.70
N LEU A 9 6.49 44.30 -4.64
CA LEU A 9 6.29 43.49 -5.85
C LEU A 9 6.76 42.02 -5.68
N LEU A 10 7.43 41.69 -4.57
CA LEU A 10 7.82 40.33 -4.20
C LEU A 10 6.77 39.60 -3.34
N LEU A 11 5.67 40.27 -2.98
CA LEU A 11 4.53 39.66 -2.25
C LEU A 11 3.37 39.23 -3.16
N PHE A 12 3.49 39.42 -4.48
CA PHE A 12 2.46 39.03 -5.46
C PHE A 12 2.91 37.93 -6.44
N VAL A 13 3.99 37.22 -6.13
CA VAL A 13 4.38 36.03 -6.88
C VAL A 13 3.74 34.81 -6.21
N ASN A 14 2.60 34.39 -6.78
CA ASN A 14 1.93 33.12 -6.53
C ASN A 14 1.45 32.88 -5.08
N ALA A 15 0.51 33.71 -4.63
CA ALA A 15 -0.66 33.16 -3.96
C ALA A 15 -1.55 32.42 -5.00
N LYS A 16 -0.96 31.46 -5.74
CA LYS A 16 -1.73 30.26 -6.04
C LYS A 16 -1.95 29.70 -4.66
N VAL A 17 -3.15 29.92 -4.14
CA VAL A 17 -3.68 29.17 -3.01
C VAL A 17 -3.16 27.76 -3.20
N ILE A 18 -2.20 27.39 -2.37
CA ILE A 18 -1.80 26.01 -2.23
C ILE A 18 -3.06 25.42 -1.62
N ASP A 19 -3.92 24.93 -2.50
CA ASP A 19 -5.04 24.08 -2.16
C ASP A 19 -4.49 22.69 -1.79
N ALA A 20 -3.37 22.66 -1.05
CA ALA A 20 -3.09 21.58 -0.13
C ALA A 20 -4.08 21.80 1.01
N SER A 21 -5.33 21.41 0.73
CA SER A 21 -6.29 21.15 1.78
C SER A 21 -5.57 20.40 2.88
N ILE A 22 -5.60 20.97 4.09
CA ILE A 22 -4.84 20.57 5.26
C ILE A 22 -5.48 19.31 5.87
N CYS A 23 -5.67 18.30 5.02
CA CYS A 23 -6.52 17.12 5.11
C CYS A 23 -7.82 17.18 4.27
N LEU A 24 -7.71 16.91 2.96
CA LEU A 24 -8.81 16.24 2.25
C LEU A 24 -8.79 14.77 2.70
N THR A 25 -9.66 14.46 3.65
CA THR A 25 -9.89 13.13 4.20
C THR A 25 -10.00 12.07 3.11
N ARG A 26 -9.05 11.13 3.05
CA ARG A 26 -9.17 9.96 2.17
C ARG A 26 -9.50 8.70 2.97
N PHE A 27 -10.78 8.61 3.31
CA PHE A 27 -11.39 7.44 3.92
C PHE A 27 -11.70 6.36 2.86
N VAL A 28 -10.67 5.78 2.22
CA VAL A 28 -10.82 4.60 1.36
C VAL A 28 -9.71 3.60 1.67
N PRO A 29 -9.98 2.29 1.59
CA PRO A 29 -8.93 1.29 1.60
C PRO A 29 -7.93 1.53 0.49
N ASP A 30 -6.67 1.67 0.85
CA ASP A 30 -5.57 1.86 -0.08
C ASP A 30 -4.38 0.95 0.33
N GLN A 31 -3.32 0.93 -0.48
CA GLN A 31 -2.16 0.03 -0.28
C GLN A 31 -2.58 -1.44 -0.03
N ILE A 32 -3.61 -1.89 -0.78
CA ILE A 32 -4.20 -3.22 -0.61
C ILE A 32 -3.18 -4.27 -1.04
N ARG A 33 -2.96 -5.26 -0.18
CA ARG A 33 -1.97 -6.32 -0.39
C ARG A 33 -2.50 -7.68 0.04
N LEU A 34 -2.20 -8.70 -0.75
CA LEU A 34 -2.50 -10.09 -0.44
C LEU A 34 -1.23 -10.78 0.05
N THR A 35 -1.31 -11.48 1.17
CA THR A 35 -0.21 -12.31 1.68
C THR A 35 -0.69 -13.72 1.98
N PHE A 36 0.25 -14.66 2.00
CA PHE A 36 -0.05 -16.04 2.34
C PHE A 36 -0.33 -16.17 3.86
N ALA A 37 -1.43 -16.81 4.23
CA ALA A 37 -1.85 -17.03 5.62
C ALA A 37 -1.88 -18.53 6.00
N GLY A 38 -1.00 -19.33 5.40
CA GLY A 38 -0.90 -20.77 5.65
C GLY A 38 -1.58 -21.63 4.59
N LYS A 39 -1.65 -22.94 4.84
CA LYS A 39 -1.92 -24.01 3.84
C LYS A 39 -3.05 -23.69 2.84
N ASN A 40 -4.16 -23.12 3.30
CA ASN A 40 -5.31 -22.72 2.49
C ASN A 40 -5.83 -21.32 2.92
N GLY A 41 -4.90 -20.43 3.29
CA GLY A 41 -5.20 -19.14 3.89
C GLY A 41 -4.62 -17.99 3.07
N VAL A 42 -5.38 -16.90 2.97
CA VAL A 42 -4.93 -15.64 2.39
C VAL A 42 -5.23 -14.52 3.36
N SER A 43 -4.26 -13.64 3.63
CA SER A 43 -4.49 -12.43 4.40
C SER A 43 -4.66 -11.26 3.45
N VAL A 44 -5.75 -10.52 3.61
CA VAL A 44 -6.02 -9.26 2.93
C VAL A 44 -5.60 -8.13 3.85
N GLY A 45 -4.50 -7.45 3.51
CA GLY A 45 -4.01 -6.28 4.21
C GLY A 45 -4.35 -4.99 3.48
N TRP A 46 -4.62 -3.92 4.22
CA TRP A 46 -4.78 -2.58 3.65
C TRP A 46 -4.35 -1.50 4.63
N HIS A 47 -4.24 -0.29 4.11
CA HIS A 47 -4.01 0.94 4.85
C HIS A 47 -5.24 1.86 4.71
N SER A 48 -5.42 2.73 5.69
CA SER A 48 -6.27 3.91 5.58
C SER A 48 -5.67 5.02 6.41
N TYR A 49 -5.96 6.27 6.06
CA TYR A 49 -5.48 7.41 6.82
C TYR A 49 -6.53 8.51 6.94
N ALA A 50 -6.38 9.35 7.96
CA ALA A 50 -7.19 10.53 8.18
C ALA A 50 -6.33 11.68 8.70
N CYS A 51 -6.97 12.81 8.98
CA CYS A 51 -6.30 13.98 9.53
C CYS A 51 -5.60 13.65 10.85
N PRO A 52 -4.49 14.33 11.20
CA PRO A 52 -3.69 13.99 12.38
C PRO A 52 -4.44 14.02 13.71
N PHE A 53 -5.55 14.74 13.80
CA PHE A 53 -6.39 14.84 14.99
C PHE A 53 -7.45 13.72 15.11
N ILE A 54 -7.61 12.89 14.07
CA ILE A 54 -8.49 11.72 14.10
C ILE A 54 -7.69 10.52 14.60
N ILE A 55 -7.90 10.14 15.86
CA ILE A 55 -7.15 9.05 16.50
C ILE A 55 -7.91 7.71 16.54
N VAL A 56 -9.20 7.74 16.21
CA VAL A 56 -10.06 6.55 16.23
C VAL A 56 -10.07 5.92 14.84
N SER A 57 -9.70 4.64 14.77
CA SER A 57 -9.79 3.85 13.55
C SER A 57 -11.23 3.84 13.01
N PRO A 58 -11.46 4.11 11.71
CA PRO A 58 -12.78 3.97 11.12
C PRO A 58 -13.24 2.50 11.12
N TYR A 59 -12.32 1.55 10.93
CA TYR A 59 -12.59 0.12 10.97
C TYR A 59 -12.43 -0.42 12.40
N LEU A 60 -13.52 -0.42 13.16
CA LEU A 60 -13.57 -1.09 14.47
C LEU A 60 -13.60 -2.62 14.33
N ILE A 61 -14.23 -3.12 13.26
CA ILE A 61 -14.29 -4.53 12.91
C ILE A 61 -13.85 -4.66 11.45
N PRO A 62 -12.54 -4.78 11.16
CA PRO A 62 -12.03 -4.99 9.82
C PRO A 62 -12.70 -6.20 9.18
N THR A 63 -13.37 -6.00 8.04
CA THR A 63 -14.27 -6.99 7.41
C THR A 63 -14.01 -7.09 5.92
N VAL A 64 -13.96 -8.32 5.41
CA VAL A 64 -13.85 -8.63 3.99
C VAL A 64 -14.98 -9.55 3.57
N PHE A 65 -15.71 -9.14 2.53
CA PHE A 65 -16.66 -10.00 1.82
C PHE A 65 -15.94 -10.67 0.66
N TYR A 66 -16.19 -11.96 0.43
CA TYR A 66 -15.56 -12.71 -0.65
C TYR A 66 -16.48 -13.81 -1.18
N GLY A 67 -16.18 -14.33 -2.37
CA GLY A 67 -17.01 -15.33 -3.03
C GLY A 67 -16.44 -15.77 -4.38
N PHE A 68 -17.16 -16.67 -5.04
CA PHE A 68 -16.77 -17.21 -6.35
C PHE A 68 -17.23 -16.33 -7.53
N SER A 69 -18.03 -15.30 -7.26
CA SER A 69 -18.54 -14.37 -8.28
C SER A 69 -18.44 -12.93 -7.78
N PRO A 70 -18.13 -11.95 -8.66
CA PRO A 70 -18.09 -10.55 -8.28
C PRO A 70 -19.47 -10.01 -7.89
N THR A 71 -20.56 -10.65 -8.31
CA THR A 71 -21.93 -10.23 -7.95
C THR A 71 -22.49 -10.98 -6.74
N ALA A 72 -21.77 -11.96 -6.21
CA ALA A 72 -22.20 -12.79 -5.08
C ALA A 72 -21.03 -13.10 -4.14
N LEU A 73 -20.72 -12.14 -3.27
CA LEU A 73 -19.72 -12.28 -2.21
C LEU A 73 -20.39 -12.89 -0.95
N THR A 74 -20.66 -14.19 -0.99
CA THR A 74 -21.48 -14.89 0.02
C THR A 74 -20.74 -15.24 1.31
N PHE A 75 -19.41 -15.13 1.32
CA PHE A 75 -18.59 -15.39 2.49
C PHE A 75 -18.15 -14.07 3.14
N THR A 76 -18.02 -14.10 4.46
CA THR A 76 -17.56 -12.97 5.26
C THR A 76 -16.44 -13.43 6.16
N SER A 77 -15.34 -12.68 6.20
CA SER A 77 -14.32 -12.82 7.23
C SER A 77 -14.16 -11.50 7.97
N ILE A 78 -13.94 -11.63 9.28
CA ILE A 78 -13.70 -10.51 10.18
C ILE A 78 -12.42 -10.77 10.95
N ASN A 79 -11.65 -9.72 11.25
CA ASN A 79 -10.54 -9.87 12.17
C ASN A 79 -11.02 -9.62 13.61
N GLN A 80 -11.08 -10.68 14.43
CA GLN A 80 -11.38 -10.59 15.86
C GLN A 80 -10.15 -10.29 16.74
N LYS A 81 -8.93 -10.50 16.21
CA LYS A 81 -7.63 -10.23 16.85
C LYS A 81 -6.94 -9.11 16.07
N SER A 82 -7.49 -7.90 16.13
CA SER A 82 -7.00 -6.79 15.32
C SER A 82 -5.63 -6.31 15.83
N TYR A 83 -4.60 -6.47 14.99
CA TYR A 83 -3.33 -5.78 15.16
C TYR A 83 -3.41 -4.52 14.31
N VAL A 84 -4.07 -3.49 14.84
CA VAL A 84 -4.08 -2.18 14.19
C VAL A 84 -2.80 -1.46 14.57
N TYR A 85 -1.91 -1.31 13.61
CA TYR A 85 -0.76 -0.43 13.76
C TYR A 85 -1.25 0.98 13.50
N ASN A 86 -1.42 1.76 14.57
CA ASN A 86 -1.66 3.19 14.44
C ASN A 86 -0.30 3.88 14.39
N THR A 87 0.06 4.45 13.24
CA THR A 87 1.21 5.35 13.14
C THR A 87 0.70 6.78 13.04
N GLN A 88 1.16 7.61 13.97
CA GLN A 88 0.89 9.06 13.96
C GLN A 88 2.12 9.75 13.39
N ASN A 89 1.92 10.58 12.36
CA ASN A 89 2.86 11.61 11.99
C ASN A 89 2.16 12.98 12.10
N ILE A 90 2.92 14.07 11.99
CA ILE A 90 2.36 15.42 12.15
C ILE A 90 1.37 15.82 11.04
N PHE A 91 1.29 15.02 9.96
CA PHE A 91 0.51 15.30 8.75
C PHE A 91 -0.73 14.40 8.59
N LYS A 92 -0.78 13.22 9.23
CA LYS A 92 -1.87 12.24 9.17
C LYS A 92 -1.81 11.22 10.32
N THR A 93 -2.95 10.60 10.59
CA THR A 93 -3.02 9.34 11.36
C THR A 93 -3.30 8.19 10.42
N SER A 94 -2.49 7.14 10.50
CA SER A 94 -2.54 5.97 9.61
C SER A 94 -2.94 4.73 10.40
N TRP A 95 -3.75 3.87 9.78
CA TRP A 95 -4.12 2.57 10.32
C TRP A 95 -3.86 1.49 9.30
N PHE A 96 -3.23 0.41 9.76
CA PHE A 96 -3.02 -0.80 8.98
C PHE A 96 -3.91 -1.92 9.49
N TYR A 97 -4.50 -2.66 8.56
CA TYR A 97 -5.42 -3.75 8.86
C TYR A 97 -5.01 -5.01 8.12
N ASN A 98 -5.39 -6.15 8.68
CA ASN A 98 -5.27 -7.46 8.07
C ASN A 98 -6.53 -8.29 8.39
N VAL A 99 -7.04 -9.04 7.41
CA VAL A 99 -8.14 -10.00 7.60
C VAL A 99 -7.78 -11.30 6.90
N GLU A 100 -7.82 -12.41 7.62
CA GLU A 100 -7.51 -13.73 7.07
C GLU A 100 -8.76 -14.39 6.48
N LEU A 101 -8.65 -14.83 5.24
CA LEU A 101 -9.60 -15.68 4.53
C LEU A 101 -9.06 -17.11 4.62
N LEU A 102 -9.66 -17.92 5.48
CA LEU A 102 -9.19 -19.28 5.78
C LEU A 102 -10.08 -20.33 5.11
N ASN A 103 -9.57 -21.56 5.02
CA ASN A 103 -10.27 -22.72 4.45
C ASN A 103 -10.71 -22.50 2.99
N LEU A 104 -9.90 -21.77 2.22
CA LEU A 104 -10.15 -21.55 0.81
C LEU A 104 -9.97 -22.86 0.03
N GLN A 105 -10.78 -23.05 -1.01
CA GLN A 105 -10.55 -24.12 -1.98
C GLN A 105 -9.24 -23.82 -2.71
N PRO A 106 -8.36 -24.80 -2.95
CA PRO A 106 -7.09 -24.58 -3.64
C PRO A 106 -7.29 -24.18 -5.10
N SER A 107 -6.34 -23.44 -5.69
CA SER A 107 -6.32 -23.07 -7.11
C SER A 107 -7.64 -22.49 -7.63
N THR A 108 -8.34 -21.71 -6.82
CA THR A 108 -9.70 -21.24 -7.08
C THR A 108 -9.73 -19.72 -7.17
N VAL A 109 -10.45 -19.18 -8.16
CA VAL A 109 -10.66 -17.73 -8.29
C VAL A 109 -11.64 -17.28 -7.22
N TYR A 110 -11.19 -16.36 -6.38
CA TYR A 110 -12.02 -15.65 -5.41
C TYR A 110 -12.09 -14.17 -5.78
N TYR A 111 -13.30 -13.63 -5.69
CA TYR A 111 -13.55 -12.20 -5.69
C TYR A 111 -13.67 -11.73 -4.26
N TYR A 112 -13.18 -10.54 -3.96
CA TYR A 112 -13.24 -9.97 -2.62
C TYR A 112 -13.46 -8.46 -2.64
N LYS A 113 -13.96 -7.96 -1.52
CA LYS A 113 -14.24 -6.55 -1.27
C LYS A 113 -14.04 -6.24 0.20
N ILE A 114 -13.25 -5.22 0.50
CA ILE A 114 -13.14 -4.66 1.85
C ILE A 114 -14.44 -3.92 2.13
N ALA A 115 -15.10 -4.25 3.23
CA ALA A 115 -16.38 -3.66 3.59
C ALA A 115 -16.27 -2.14 3.77
N ALA A 116 -17.38 -1.44 3.57
CA ALA A 116 -17.48 -0.05 4.02
C ALA A 116 -17.42 0.00 5.55
N SER A 117 -17.01 1.13 6.09
CA SER A 117 -17.05 1.40 7.53
C SER A 117 -17.50 2.83 7.80
N ASN A 118 -17.46 3.27 9.05
CA ASN A 118 -17.88 4.62 9.40
C ASN A 118 -17.06 5.65 8.62
N TYR A 119 -17.74 6.43 7.77
CA TYR A 119 -17.16 7.44 6.90
C TYR A 119 -16.15 6.92 5.84
N VAL A 120 -15.96 5.60 5.73
CA VAL A 120 -15.08 4.94 4.76
C VAL A 120 -15.88 4.19 3.72
N SER A 121 -15.62 4.48 2.45
CA SER A 121 -16.22 3.73 1.34
C SER A 121 -15.58 2.35 1.22
N ALA A 122 -16.37 1.37 0.81
CA ALA A 122 -15.86 0.04 0.51
C ALA A 122 -14.83 0.09 -0.64
N SER A 123 -13.93 -0.90 -0.71
CA SER A 123 -13.05 -1.04 -1.87
C SER A 123 -13.83 -1.40 -3.15
N ASN A 124 -13.16 -1.28 -4.29
CA ASN A 124 -13.57 -1.97 -5.50
C ASN A 124 -13.58 -3.49 -5.27
N ILE A 125 -14.32 -4.21 -6.12
CA ILE A 125 -14.25 -5.66 -6.16
C ILE A 125 -12.96 -6.05 -6.87
N LEU A 126 -12.15 -6.85 -6.20
CA LEU A 126 -10.87 -7.35 -6.66
C LEU A 126 -10.92 -8.86 -6.71
N SER A 127 -9.91 -9.49 -7.30
CA SER A 127 -9.84 -10.96 -7.39
C SER A 127 -8.44 -11.49 -7.23
N PHE A 128 -8.35 -12.72 -6.73
CA PHE A 128 -7.11 -13.49 -6.64
C PHE A 128 -7.39 -14.97 -6.89
N ILE A 129 -6.32 -15.73 -7.13
CA ILE A 129 -6.39 -17.19 -7.20
C ILE A 129 -5.78 -17.72 -5.91
N SER A 130 -6.52 -18.55 -5.18
CA SER A 130 -6.01 -19.18 -3.96
C SER A 130 -4.84 -20.11 -4.27
N PRO A 131 -3.93 -20.33 -3.30
CA PRO A 131 -2.77 -21.21 -3.49
C PRO A 131 -3.16 -22.64 -3.88
N PRO A 132 -2.33 -23.36 -4.65
CA PRO A 132 -2.57 -24.77 -4.93
C PRO A 132 -2.39 -25.63 -3.67
N THR A 133 -2.89 -26.86 -3.72
CA THR A 133 -2.62 -27.83 -2.65
C THR A 133 -1.11 -28.10 -2.58
N LEU A 134 -0.56 -28.19 -1.37
CA LEU A 134 0.85 -28.56 -1.20
C LEU A 134 1.16 -29.90 -1.89
N GLY A 135 2.19 -29.90 -2.73
CA GLY A 135 2.61 -31.07 -3.51
C GLY A 135 1.81 -31.30 -4.80
N ASP A 136 0.85 -30.43 -5.13
CA ASP A 136 0.16 -30.45 -6.42
C ASP A 136 1.15 -30.13 -7.56
N GLN A 137 1.21 -31.03 -8.55
CA GLN A 137 2.08 -30.93 -9.72
C GLN A 137 1.28 -30.65 -11.01
N SER A 138 -0.04 -30.44 -10.90
CA SER A 138 -0.92 -30.19 -12.05
C SER A 138 -0.62 -28.87 -12.78
N ARG A 139 0.02 -27.91 -12.08
CA ARG A 139 0.42 -26.61 -12.63
C ARG A 139 1.70 -26.12 -11.98
N ALA A 140 2.58 -25.49 -12.77
CA ALA A 140 3.73 -24.77 -12.23
C ALA A 140 3.28 -23.53 -11.43
N VAL A 141 3.96 -23.27 -10.32
CA VAL A 141 3.85 -22.02 -9.56
C VAL A 141 4.92 -21.06 -10.05
N ASN A 142 4.51 -19.91 -10.56
CA ASN A 142 5.41 -18.89 -11.07
C ASN A 142 5.66 -17.82 -10.02
N ILE A 143 6.91 -17.65 -9.62
CA ILE A 143 7.34 -16.69 -8.61
C ILE A 143 8.18 -15.63 -9.31
N ALA A 144 7.75 -14.37 -9.26
CA ALA A 144 8.59 -13.22 -9.57
C ALA A 144 9.34 -12.80 -8.32
N THR A 145 10.61 -12.47 -8.47
CA THR A 145 11.49 -12.04 -7.38
C THR A 145 12.12 -10.71 -7.76
N ASP A 146 12.15 -9.81 -6.79
CA ASP A 146 12.85 -8.53 -6.86
C ASP A 146 13.48 -8.23 -5.50
N GLY A 147 14.35 -7.22 -5.49
CA GLY A 147 14.98 -6.68 -4.30
C GLY A 147 15.37 -5.25 -4.60
N ASP A 148 15.56 -4.46 -3.54
CA ASP A 148 16.07 -3.10 -3.64
C ASP A 148 15.19 -2.21 -4.57
N LEU A 149 13.87 -2.42 -4.54
CA LEU A 149 12.90 -1.71 -5.38
C LEU A 149 12.67 -0.28 -4.84
N SER A 150 13.71 0.54 -4.90
CA SER A 150 13.68 1.92 -4.41
C SER A 150 12.75 2.78 -5.24
N VAL A 151 12.02 3.68 -4.58
CA VAL A 151 11.38 4.80 -5.27
C VAL A 151 12.49 5.75 -5.70
N ASP A 152 12.67 5.97 -7.01
CA ASP A 152 13.58 7.02 -7.45
C ASP A 152 13.09 8.35 -6.88
N GLY A 153 13.78 8.84 -5.87
CA GLY A 153 13.54 10.18 -5.38
C GLY A 153 13.75 11.20 -6.51
N LEU A 154 13.31 12.44 -6.28
CA LEU A 154 13.51 13.56 -7.21
C LEU A 154 14.99 13.65 -7.66
N ILE A 155 15.93 13.33 -6.76
CA ILE A 155 17.37 13.27 -7.07
C ILE A 155 17.69 12.20 -8.12
N GLY A 156 17.22 10.95 -7.98
CA GLY A 156 17.47 9.89 -8.97
C GLY A 156 16.92 10.24 -10.36
N ALA A 157 15.73 10.83 -10.40
CA ALA A 157 15.13 11.33 -11.64
C ALA A 157 15.94 12.48 -12.27
N LEU A 158 16.49 13.40 -11.46
CA LEU A 158 17.27 14.55 -11.93
C LEU A 158 18.73 14.22 -12.26
N THR A 159 19.36 13.27 -11.55
CA THR A 159 20.77 12.93 -11.72
C THR A 159 20.97 11.90 -12.81
N ASN A 160 20.08 10.91 -12.90
CA ASN A 160 20.26 9.78 -13.81
C ASN A 160 19.35 9.89 -15.03
N GLY A 161 18.30 10.73 -14.99
CA GLY A 161 17.32 10.84 -16.06
C GLY A 161 16.47 9.59 -16.27
N VAL A 162 16.55 8.63 -15.34
CA VAL A 162 15.94 7.30 -15.44
C VAL A 162 15.07 7.05 -14.22
N CYS A 163 13.76 6.88 -14.43
CA CYS A 163 12.83 6.41 -13.40
C CYS A 163 12.85 4.87 -13.40
N LEU A 164 13.84 4.26 -12.73
CA LEU A 164 14.00 2.82 -12.56
C LEU A 164 12.83 2.17 -11.82
N PHE A 165 12.27 2.80 -10.77
CA PHE A 165 11.10 2.32 -10.03
C PHE A 165 9.90 2.12 -10.96
N GLU A 166 9.56 3.16 -11.72
CA GLU A 166 8.44 3.13 -12.66
C GLU A 166 8.66 2.13 -13.81
N GLN A 167 9.92 1.96 -14.24
CA GLN A 167 10.26 0.95 -15.25
C GLN A 167 10.14 -0.47 -14.69
N ALA A 168 10.60 -0.70 -13.46
CA ALA A 168 10.45 -1.96 -12.77
C ALA A 168 8.96 -2.29 -12.58
N LEU A 169 8.14 -1.35 -12.08
CA LEU A 169 6.69 -1.54 -11.97
C LEU A 169 6.04 -1.86 -13.31
N LYS A 170 6.42 -1.17 -14.40
CA LYS A 170 5.93 -1.48 -15.75
C LYS A 170 6.35 -2.87 -16.21
N ALA A 171 7.56 -3.32 -15.88
CA ALA A 171 8.03 -4.66 -16.19
C ALA A 171 7.24 -5.73 -15.40
N LEU A 172 7.04 -5.52 -14.10
CA LEU A 172 6.26 -6.41 -13.23
C LEU A 172 4.79 -6.48 -13.70
N GLN A 173 4.19 -5.35 -14.08
CA GLN A 173 2.84 -5.31 -14.64
C GLN A 173 2.71 -6.11 -15.95
N LYS A 174 3.74 -6.12 -16.80
CA LYS A 174 3.73 -6.91 -18.05
C LYS A 174 3.71 -8.41 -17.78
N ILE A 175 4.39 -8.87 -16.72
CA ILE A 175 4.45 -10.30 -16.36
C ILE A 175 3.34 -10.73 -15.39
N LEU A 176 2.57 -9.77 -14.86
CA LEU A 176 1.50 -10.01 -13.88
C LEU A 176 0.51 -11.13 -14.27
N PRO A 177 0.09 -11.29 -15.54
CA PRO A 177 -0.80 -12.39 -15.93
C PRO A 177 -0.18 -13.78 -15.76
N SER A 178 1.15 -13.89 -15.79
CA SER A 178 1.90 -15.15 -15.69
C SER A 178 2.48 -15.44 -14.31
N VAL A 179 2.38 -14.51 -13.36
CA VAL A 179 2.97 -14.63 -12.02
C VAL A 179 1.89 -14.95 -11.00
N ASP A 180 2.19 -15.88 -10.09
CA ASP A 180 1.33 -16.23 -8.95
C ASP A 180 1.74 -15.48 -7.67
N PHE A 181 3.05 -15.39 -7.43
CA PHE A 181 3.64 -14.78 -6.24
C PHE A 181 4.73 -13.78 -6.61
N PHE A 182 4.79 -12.68 -5.88
CA PHE A 182 5.91 -11.76 -5.83
C PHE A 182 6.65 -11.95 -4.51
N LEU A 183 7.96 -12.13 -4.59
CA LEU A 183 8.85 -12.22 -3.44
C LEU A 183 9.82 -11.03 -3.49
N HIS A 184 9.61 -10.08 -2.59
CA HIS A 184 10.44 -8.89 -2.46
C HIS A 184 11.49 -9.10 -1.37
N HIS A 185 12.75 -9.09 -1.78
CA HIS A 185 13.92 -9.24 -0.92
C HIS A 185 14.35 -7.92 -0.30
N GLY A 186 13.67 -7.51 0.79
CA GLY A 186 14.10 -6.38 1.62
C GLY A 186 14.07 -5.03 0.92
N ASP A 187 14.52 -3.99 1.64
CA ASP A 187 14.81 -2.66 1.08
C ASP A 187 13.71 -2.11 0.15
N ILE A 188 12.49 -2.16 0.69
CA ILE A 188 11.24 -2.14 -0.09
C ILE A 188 11.02 -0.80 -0.79
N CYS A 189 11.40 0.29 -0.13
CA CYS A 189 11.11 1.65 -0.60
C CYS A 189 12.22 2.66 -0.28
N TYR A 190 13.26 2.28 0.48
CA TYR A 190 14.33 3.17 0.97
C TYR A 190 13.82 4.49 1.57
N ALA A 191 12.76 4.40 2.38
CA ALA A 191 12.14 5.59 2.95
C ALA A 191 13.05 6.34 3.96
N ASP A 192 14.05 5.66 4.51
CA ASP A 192 15.07 6.20 5.41
C ASP A 192 16.14 7.03 4.69
N ASP A 193 16.38 6.77 3.41
CA ASP A 193 17.24 7.59 2.54
C ASP A 193 16.53 8.85 2.01
N SER A 194 15.26 9.07 2.37
CA SER A 194 14.55 10.29 2.00
C SER A 194 15.19 11.51 2.69
N PRO A 195 15.65 12.53 1.94
CA PRO A 195 16.29 13.71 2.52
C PRO A 195 15.26 14.56 3.27
N LEU A 196 15.13 14.29 4.57
CA LEU A 196 14.22 14.94 5.51
C LEU A 196 14.37 16.48 5.55
N LEU A 197 15.53 17.02 5.13
CA LEU A 197 15.91 18.41 5.36
C LEU A 197 15.81 19.34 4.14
N LEU A 198 15.63 18.83 2.92
CA LEU A 198 15.67 19.69 1.72
C LEU A 198 14.34 19.75 0.94
N PHE A 199 13.44 18.77 1.07
CA PHE A 199 12.33 18.63 0.11
C PHE A 199 10.97 18.22 0.68
N GLY A 200 10.79 18.17 2.00
CA GLY A 200 9.48 17.99 2.62
C GLY A 200 8.77 16.67 2.31
N LYS A 201 9.52 15.60 2.00
CA LYS A 201 9.00 14.22 1.95
C LYS A 201 9.50 13.43 3.14
N ASP A 202 8.60 13.14 4.07
CA ASP A 202 8.89 12.31 5.23
C ASP A 202 9.02 10.83 4.84
N TYR A 203 9.66 10.04 5.71
CA TYR A 203 9.75 8.57 5.62
C TYR A 203 8.39 7.93 5.26
N GLU A 204 7.34 8.34 5.98
CA GLU A 204 5.98 7.81 5.81
C GLU A 204 5.39 8.12 4.42
N GLU A 205 5.69 9.28 3.84
CA GLU A 205 5.19 9.63 2.50
C GLU A 205 5.87 8.81 1.40
N THR A 206 7.15 8.50 1.58
CA THR A 206 7.89 7.62 0.65
C THR A 206 7.35 6.19 0.73
N MET A 207 7.10 5.69 1.93
CA MET A 207 6.44 4.39 2.14
C MET A 207 5.04 4.35 1.51
N ASP A 208 4.24 5.40 1.69
CA ASP A 208 2.91 5.49 1.11
C ASP A 208 2.95 5.45 -0.42
N TYR A 209 3.79 6.30 -1.03
CA TYR A 209 3.91 6.36 -2.48
C TYR A 209 4.28 5.00 -3.07
N CYS A 210 5.32 4.39 -2.50
CA CYS A 210 5.83 3.08 -2.89
C CYS A 210 4.74 1.99 -2.83
N GLN A 211 4.07 1.85 -1.68
CA GLN A 211 3.03 0.85 -1.49
C GLN A 211 1.79 1.12 -2.35
N MET A 212 1.45 2.40 -2.55
CA MET A 212 0.37 2.80 -3.46
C MET A 212 0.67 2.45 -4.91
N ALA A 213 1.90 2.69 -5.37
CA ALA A 213 2.32 2.39 -6.74
C ALA A 213 2.32 0.87 -7.01
N MET A 214 2.63 0.07 -5.99
CA MET A 214 2.58 -1.39 -6.07
C MET A 214 1.16 -1.98 -5.96
N MET A 215 0.15 -1.20 -5.52
CA MET A 215 -1.18 -1.72 -5.20
C MET A 215 -1.84 -2.51 -6.35
N ASN A 216 -1.66 -2.10 -7.61
CA ASN A 216 -2.20 -2.85 -8.76
C ASN A 216 -1.67 -4.29 -8.86
N ILE A 217 -0.46 -4.53 -8.35
CA ILE A 217 0.16 -5.85 -8.26
C ILE A 217 -0.30 -6.53 -6.98
N THR A 218 -0.06 -5.89 -5.83
CA THR A 218 -0.24 -6.51 -4.51
C THR A 218 -1.70 -6.80 -4.18
N SER A 219 -2.66 -6.09 -4.78
CA SER A 219 -4.08 -6.33 -4.55
C SER A 219 -4.65 -7.51 -5.33
N THR A 220 -3.88 -8.11 -6.25
CA THR A 220 -4.34 -9.22 -7.10
C THR A 220 -3.38 -10.42 -7.12
N ARG A 221 -2.17 -10.26 -6.60
CA ARG A 221 -1.15 -11.31 -6.46
C ARG A 221 -0.58 -11.33 -5.06
N PHE A 222 -0.14 -12.50 -4.63
CA PHE A 222 0.50 -12.64 -3.33
C PHE A 222 1.82 -11.89 -3.33
N TYR A 223 2.00 -10.99 -2.38
CA TYR A 223 3.19 -10.18 -2.21
C TYR A 223 3.83 -10.52 -0.86
N MET A 224 4.95 -11.21 -0.93
CA MET A 224 5.69 -11.71 0.22
C MET A 224 6.98 -10.93 0.37
N ILE A 225 7.29 -10.51 1.59
CA ILE A 225 8.44 -9.66 1.88
C ILE A 225 9.36 -10.38 2.84
N THR A 226 10.66 -10.37 2.56
CA THR A 226 11.69 -10.71 3.56
C THR A 226 12.35 -9.44 4.05
N VAL A 227 12.64 -9.35 5.34
CA VAL A 227 13.35 -8.21 5.93
C VAL A 227 14.86 -8.38 5.66
N LEU A 228 15.49 -7.34 5.09
CA LEU A 228 16.95 -7.18 5.04
C LEU A 228 17.36 -5.94 5.84
N THR A 229 18.67 -5.75 6.01
CA THR A 229 19.35 -4.97 7.06
C THR A 229 18.85 -3.52 7.28
N TYR A 230 18.10 -2.91 6.34
CA TYR A 230 17.55 -1.56 6.49
C TYR A 230 16.11 -1.47 7.03
N SER A 231 15.40 -2.59 7.24
CA SER A 231 14.07 -2.55 7.89
C SER A 231 14.20 -2.61 9.42
N LYS A 232 14.61 -1.51 10.06
CA LYS A 232 14.44 -1.37 11.51
C LYS A 232 12.96 -1.25 11.84
N ILE A 233 12.31 -2.38 12.11
CA ILE A 233 11.10 -2.41 12.92
C ILE A 233 11.50 -1.90 14.29
N THR A 234 11.30 -0.60 14.54
CA THR A 234 11.44 -0.06 15.88
C THR A 234 10.28 -0.60 16.71
N ASN A 235 10.51 -1.73 17.37
CA ASN A 235 9.73 -2.12 18.54
C ASN A 235 9.97 -1.03 19.61
N LYS A 236 9.11 -0.02 19.64
CA LYS A 236 8.94 0.79 20.85
C LYS A 236 8.07 -0.02 21.80
N SER A 237 8.75 -0.65 22.76
CA SER A 237 8.18 -1.17 24.01
C SER A 237 7.38 -0.10 24.75
#